data_AF-A0A522V2N6-F1
#
_entry.id   AF-A0A522V2N6-F1
#
_cell.length_a   1.000
_cell.length_b   1.000
_cell.length_c   1.000
_cell.angle_alpha   90.00
_cell.angle_beta   90.00
_cell.angle_gamma   90.00
#
_symmetry.space_group_name_H-M   'P 1'
#
loop_
_entity.id
_entity.type
_entity.pdbx_description
1 polymer ?
#
loop_
_entity_poly.entity_id
_entity_poly.type
_entity_poly.pdbx_seq_one_letter_code
_entity_poly.pdbx_strand_id
1 'polypeptide(L)'
;MNIRIGFVVRLIMAILLTLSVAAFTYAAEKPKPKQKLMDNYIAVFDVETTGKIDSDIARPLTESIRRELVMSKKYEVIDRGNMNKILGEQKFQMSGCVSGQCIVEAGQLLGAGKIIAGSVSLVGKTYYLTLSLINVETGKIENVSEDECECRVDDLIKSSKRLVKKLLGESVPEAPTITASGKREEQEKIATERFTFKNGIIEDSKLALQWVPAPSWDMNHYEAGEYVQKLSLNGGGWRLPTRAELKSLYDKSKPGNADTVFGVGDKWVWTSELDGSSNAWYFYFAGGSERMNARAPSYYYGYRVLPVRSRR
;
A
#
# COMPACT_ATOMS: atom_id res chain seq x y z
N MET A 1 -80.61 14.83 16.21
CA MET A 1 -80.07 13.48 16.01
C MET A 1 -78.85 13.41 15.07
N ASN A 2 -78.41 14.52 14.44
CA ASN A 2 -77.49 14.46 13.29
C ASN A 2 -75.99 14.62 13.62
N ILE A 3 -75.64 15.08 14.83
CA ILE A 3 -74.25 15.37 15.22
C ILE A 3 -73.43 14.10 15.47
N ARG A 4 -74.06 13.02 15.97
CA ARG A 4 -73.37 11.74 16.26
C ARG A 4 -72.95 10.97 15.00
N ILE A 5 -73.67 11.13 13.88
CA ILE A 5 -73.40 10.39 12.63
C ILE A 5 -72.14 10.92 11.95
N GLY A 6 -71.99 12.25 11.85
CA GLY A 6 -70.81 12.87 11.20
C GLY A 6 -69.48 12.56 11.91
N PHE A 7 -69.51 12.36 13.23
CA PHE A 7 -68.33 11.98 14.01
C PHE A 7 -67.92 10.52 13.74
N VAL A 8 -68.88 9.61 13.66
CA VAL A 8 -68.64 8.19 13.36
C VAL A 8 -68.11 8.00 11.93
N VAL A 9 -68.66 8.69 10.93
CA VAL A 9 -68.19 8.61 9.54
C VAL A 9 -66.75 9.13 9.39
N ARG A 10 -66.40 10.23 10.07
CA ARG A 10 -65.01 10.73 10.08
C ARG A 10 -64.03 9.78 10.76
N LEU A 11 -64.45 9.13 11.86
CA LEU A 11 -63.62 8.15 12.56
C LEU A 11 -63.39 6.89 11.70
N ILE A 12 -64.42 6.40 11.00
CA ILE A 12 -64.32 5.24 10.10
C ILE A 12 -63.44 5.54 8.88
N MET A 13 -63.55 6.72 8.26
CA MET A 13 -62.62 7.13 7.19
C MET A 13 -61.17 7.21 7.68
N ALA A 14 -60.92 7.77 8.86
CA ALA A 14 -59.57 7.87 9.43
C ALA A 14 -58.95 6.48 9.69
N ILE A 15 -59.74 5.52 10.16
CA ILE A 15 -59.31 4.13 10.41
C ILE A 15 -59.05 3.38 9.08
N LEU A 16 -59.88 3.58 8.06
CA LEU A 16 -59.65 2.98 6.74
C LEU A 16 -58.42 3.57 6.03
N LEU A 17 -58.09 4.84 6.24
CA LEU A 17 -56.91 5.48 5.67
C LEU A 17 -55.60 5.07 6.37
N THR A 18 -55.64 4.68 7.65
CA THR A 18 -54.44 4.15 8.35
C THR A 18 -54.22 2.66 8.08
N LEU A 19 -55.27 1.88 7.88
CA LEU A 19 -55.19 0.46 7.51
C LEU A 19 -54.57 0.22 6.13
N SER A 20 -54.75 1.12 5.16
CA SER A 20 -54.13 0.98 3.83
C SER A 20 -52.62 1.24 3.83
N VAL A 21 -52.11 2.07 4.75
CA VAL A 21 -50.67 2.35 4.90
C VAL A 21 -49.95 1.17 5.59
N ALA A 22 -50.61 0.49 6.52
CA ALA A 22 -50.05 -0.66 7.23
C ALA A 22 -49.79 -1.89 6.33
N ALA A 23 -50.51 -2.01 5.20
CA ALA A 23 -50.37 -3.16 4.28
C ALA A 23 -49.13 -3.09 3.37
N PHE A 24 -48.48 -1.93 3.24
CA PHE A 24 -47.38 -1.72 2.27
C PHE A 24 -45.97 -1.93 2.83
N THR A 25 -45.80 -2.19 4.14
CA THR A 25 -44.48 -2.17 4.80
C THR A 25 -43.99 -3.53 5.35
N TYR A 26 -44.65 -4.64 5.01
CA TYR A 26 -44.20 -5.99 5.36
C TYR A 26 -44.07 -6.92 4.14
N ALA A 27 -43.32 -6.47 3.13
CA ALA A 27 -42.67 -7.40 2.22
C ALA A 27 -41.50 -8.08 2.97
N ALA A 28 -41.78 -9.20 3.62
CA ALA A 28 -40.74 -10.03 4.22
C ALA A 28 -39.76 -10.47 3.13
N GLU A 29 -38.52 -9.98 3.20
CA GLU A 29 -37.50 -10.26 2.20
C GLU A 29 -37.20 -11.77 2.20
N LYS A 30 -37.40 -12.42 1.04
CA LYS A 30 -37.16 -13.87 0.94
C LYS A 30 -35.68 -14.13 1.27
N PRO A 31 -35.35 -15.06 2.19
CA PRO A 31 -33.96 -15.32 2.54
C PRO A 31 -33.20 -15.70 1.26
N LYS A 32 -32.17 -14.92 0.93
CA LYS A 32 -31.33 -15.18 -0.25
C LYS A 32 -30.79 -16.62 -0.17
N PRO A 33 -30.80 -17.40 -1.26
CA PRO A 33 -30.29 -18.77 -1.24
C PRO A 33 -28.82 -18.74 -0.80
N LYS A 34 -28.47 -19.55 0.21
CA LYS A 34 -27.08 -19.64 0.71
C LYS A 34 -26.16 -20.09 -0.43
N GLN A 35 -25.29 -19.18 -0.85
CA GLN A 35 -24.33 -19.41 -1.92
C GLN A 35 -23.33 -20.48 -1.46
N LYS A 36 -23.06 -21.48 -2.31
CA LYS A 36 -22.13 -22.56 -1.98
C LYS A 36 -20.72 -21.98 -1.87
N LEU A 37 -20.16 -21.96 -0.66
CA LEU A 37 -18.79 -21.53 -0.42
C LEU A 37 -17.80 -22.54 -1.01
N MET A 38 -16.64 -22.05 -1.43
CA MET A 38 -15.55 -22.89 -1.91
C MET A 38 -14.32 -22.67 -1.02
N ASP A 39 -13.96 -23.66 -0.20
CA ASP A 39 -12.90 -23.57 0.82
C ASP A 39 -11.50 -23.24 0.27
N ASN A 40 -11.27 -23.57 -1.01
CA ASN A 40 -10.04 -23.24 -1.72
C ASN A 40 -10.00 -21.78 -2.25
N TYR A 41 -11.12 -21.07 -2.27
CA TYR A 41 -11.19 -19.68 -2.76
C TYR A 41 -10.96 -18.69 -1.62
N ILE A 42 -10.07 -17.73 -1.86
CA ILE A 42 -9.70 -16.69 -0.89
C ILE A 42 -9.93 -15.29 -1.45
N ALA A 43 -10.66 -14.46 -0.71
CA ALA A 43 -10.80 -13.04 -0.98
C ALA A 43 -9.78 -12.22 -0.19
N VAL A 44 -9.26 -11.13 -0.78
CA VAL A 44 -8.35 -10.19 -0.11
C VAL A 44 -8.97 -8.81 -0.18
N PHE A 45 -9.36 -8.28 0.98
CA PHE A 45 -9.90 -6.93 1.10
C PHE A 45 -8.77 -5.89 1.18
N ASP A 46 -9.09 -4.65 0.84
CA ASP A 46 -8.12 -3.56 0.89
C ASP A 46 -7.67 -3.31 2.34
N VAL A 47 -6.35 -3.21 2.56
CA VAL A 47 -5.74 -3.01 3.89
C VAL A 47 -6.15 -1.67 4.49
N GLU A 48 -6.67 -1.67 5.70
CA GLU A 48 -7.12 -0.46 6.39
C GLU A 48 -5.96 0.34 6.97
N THR A 49 -5.95 1.66 6.80
CA THR A 49 -4.93 2.57 7.37
C THR A 49 -5.47 3.31 8.58
N THR A 50 -4.78 3.25 9.71
CA THR A 50 -5.19 3.95 10.95
C THR A 50 -4.06 4.84 11.51
N GLY A 51 -4.44 6.00 12.04
CA GLY A 51 -3.49 7.02 12.50
C GLY A 51 -3.06 7.98 11.39
N LYS A 52 -1.88 8.60 11.54
CA LYS A 52 -1.32 9.56 10.56
C LYS A 52 -0.61 8.84 9.40
N ILE A 53 -1.36 7.98 8.72
CA ILE A 53 -0.91 7.20 7.57
C ILE A 53 -1.71 7.67 6.35
N ASP A 54 -1.05 7.81 5.21
CA ASP A 54 -1.71 8.10 3.95
C ASP A 54 -2.55 6.89 3.50
N SER A 55 -3.83 7.09 3.19
CA SER A 55 -4.73 6.03 2.72
C SER A 55 -4.27 5.40 1.40
N ASP A 56 -3.47 6.10 0.59
CA ASP A 56 -3.01 5.60 -0.71
C ASP A 56 -2.09 4.37 -0.60
N ILE A 57 -1.57 4.06 0.60
CA ILE A 57 -0.69 2.91 0.86
C ILE A 57 -1.46 1.59 0.95
N ALA A 58 -2.76 1.67 1.27
CA ALA A 58 -3.67 0.54 1.42
C ALA A 58 -3.62 -0.38 0.20
N ARG A 59 -3.82 0.20 -0.99
CA ARG A 59 -3.89 -0.54 -2.25
C ARG A 59 -2.55 -1.22 -2.61
N PRO A 60 -1.37 -0.55 -2.61
CA PRO A 60 -0.07 -1.22 -2.77
C PRO A 60 0.19 -2.38 -1.80
N LEU A 61 -0.17 -2.22 -0.51
CA LEU A 61 -0.06 -3.31 0.47
C LEU A 61 -0.97 -4.49 0.09
N THR A 62 -2.20 -4.20 -0.29
CA THR A 62 -3.20 -5.21 -0.71
C THR A 62 -2.76 -5.97 -1.95
N GLU A 63 -2.26 -5.29 -2.99
CA GLU A 63 -1.73 -5.95 -4.19
C GLU A 63 -0.46 -6.76 -3.88
N SER A 64 0.33 -6.33 -2.90
CA SER A 64 1.46 -7.12 -2.41
C SER A 64 0.99 -8.44 -1.79
N ILE A 65 0.03 -8.37 -0.85
CA ILE A 65 -0.58 -9.53 -0.19
C ILE A 65 -1.18 -10.48 -1.23
N ARG A 66 -2.02 -9.96 -2.14
CA ARG A 66 -2.68 -10.72 -3.20
C ARG A 66 -1.68 -11.48 -4.07
N ARG A 67 -0.58 -10.83 -4.48
CA ARG A 67 0.48 -11.46 -5.29
C ARG A 67 1.19 -12.59 -4.55
N GLU A 68 1.54 -12.42 -3.27
CA GLU A 68 2.22 -13.49 -2.53
C GLU A 68 1.29 -14.70 -2.28
N LEU A 69 -0.03 -14.49 -2.10
CA LEU A 69 -1.01 -15.58 -2.06
C LEU A 69 -1.07 -16.35 -3.38
N VAL A 70 -1.15 -15.66 -4.51
CA VAL A 70 -1.12 -16.29 -5.85
C VAL A 70 0.16 -17.10 -6.03
N MET A 71 1.30 -16.56 -5.60
CA MET A 71 2.59 -17.25 -5.65
C MET A 71 2.66 -18.50 -4.75
N SER A 72 1.94 -18.51 -3.62
CA SER A 72 1.90 -19.66 -2.71
C SER A 72 1.21 -20.89 -3.30
N LYS A 73 0.30 -20.70 -4.28
CA LYS A 73 -0.57 -21.74 -4.88
C LYS A 73 -1.44 -22.52 -3.89
N LYS A 74 -1.55 -22.07 -2.63
CA LYS A 74 -2.37 -22.71 -1.58
C LYS A 74 -3.87 -22.42 -1.70
N TYR A 75 -4.23 -21.36 -2.42
CA TYR A 75 -5.61 -20.90 -2.61
C TYR A 75 -5.80 -20.35 -4.02
N GLU A 76 -7.04 -20.42 -4.52
CA GLU A 76 -7.50 -19.67 -5.68
C GLU A 76 -7.91 -18.26 -5.24
N VAL A 77 -7.11 -17.27 -5.64
CA VAL A 77 -7.28 -15.89 -5.17
C VAL A 77 -8.27 -15.15 -6.06
N ILE A 78 -9.35 -14.62 -5.48
CA ILE A 78 -10.36 -13.89 -6.23
C ILE A 78 -9.77 -12.56 -6.72
N ASP A 79 -9.88 -12.29 -8.02
CA ASP A 79 -9.46 -11.03 -8.64
C ASP A 79 -10.24 -9.83 -8.09
N ARG A 80 -9.55 -8.69 -7.91
CA ARG A 80 -10.11 -7.46 -7.35
C ARG A 80 -11.17 -6.83 -8.26
N GLY A 81 -11.02 -6.92 -9.58
CA GLY A 81 -12.02 -6.48 -10.54
C GLY A 81 -13.30 -7.33 -10.45
N ASN A 82 -13.16 -8.65 -10.36
CA ASN A 82 -14.27 -9.57 -10.14
C ASN A 82 -14.94 -9.34 -8.77
N MET A 83 -14.18 -9.11 -7.69
CA MET A 83 -14.73 -8.73 -6.38
C MET A 83 -15.58 -7.47 -6.47
N ASN A 84 -15.03 -6.40 -7.06
CA ASN A 84 -15.72 -5.11 -7.22
C ASN A 84 -16.98 -5.25 -8.08
N LYS A 85 -16.96 -6.08 -9.11
CA LYS A 85 -18.12 -6.38 -9.96
C LYS A 85 -19.23 -7.08 -9.16
N ILE A 86 -18.91 -8.17 -8.47
CA ILE A 86 -19.90 -8.97 -7.72
C ILE A 86 -20.52 -8.15 -6.57
N LEU A 87 -19.69 -7.43 -5.79
CA LEU A 87 -20.16 -6.59 -4.69
C LEU A 87 -20.95 -5.36 -5.22
N GLY A 88 -20.52 -4.77 -6.33
CA GLY A 88 -21.21 -3.66 -6.99
C GLY A 88 -22.57 -4.05 -7.59
N GLU A 89 -22.67 -5.23 -8.21
CA GLU A 89 -23.93 -5.79 -8.72
C GLU A 89 -24.96 -6.03 -7.61
N GLN A 90 -24.50 -6.43 -6.41
CA GLN A 90 -25.35 -6.55 -5.22
C GLN A 90 -25.62 -5.21 -4.51
N LYS A 91 -25.14 -4.08 -5.03
CA LYS A 91 -25.20 -2.74 -4.41
C LYS A 91 -24.66 -2.72 -2.97
N PHE A 92 -23.66 -3.56 -2.69
CA PHE A 92 -23.11 -3.73 -1.36
C PHE A 92 -22.36 -2.46 -0.93
N GLN A 93 -22.75 -1.86 0.20
CA GLN A 93 -22.11 -0.64 0.69
C GLN A 93 -20.75 -0.95 1.33
N MET A 94 -19.70 -0.90 0.53
CA MET A 94 -18.31 -1.11 1.00
C MET A 94 -17.84 -0.03 1.99
N SER A 95 -18.50 1.15 2.02
CA SER A 95 -18.21 2.24 2.94
C SER A 95 -18.56 1.86 4.39
N GLY A 96 -17.56 1.47 5.18
CA GLY A 96 -17.70 1.14 6.60
C GLY A 96 -17.65 -0.36 6.94
N CYS A 97 -17.34 -1.23 5.98
CA CYS A 97 -17.25 -2.68 6.20
C CYS A 97 -15.93 -3.13 6.86
N VAL A 98 -15.72 -2.62 8.07
CA VAL A 98 -14.57 -2.85 8.96
C VAL A 98 -14.92 -3.84 10.08
N SER A 99 -16.21 -4.08 10.35
CA SER A 99 -16.64 -5.07 11.34
C SER A 99 -16.54 -6.49 10.79
N GLY A 100 -16.11 -7.43 11.63
CA GLY A 100 -15.92 -8.84 11.23
C GLY A 100 -17.18 -9.50 10.65
N GLN A 101 -18.37 -9.01 11.02
CA GLN A 101 -19.63 -9.50 10.46
C GLN A 101 -19.87 -9.04 9.01
N CYS A 102 -19.58 -7.78 8.64
CA CYS A 102 -19.72 -7.36 7.24
C CYS A 102 -18.72 -8.10 6.34
N ILE A 103 -17.47 -8.27 6.80
CA ILE A 103 -16.43 -8.96 6.02
C ILE A 103 -16.86 -10.39 5.68
N VAL A 104 -17.45 -11.12 6.63
CA VAL A 104 -18.01 -12.47 6.41
C VAL A 104 -19.15 -12.46 5.39
N GLU A 105 -20.11 -11.53 5.50
CA GLU A 105 -21.22 -11.40 4.54
C GLU A 105 -20.71 -11.10 3.12
N ALA A 106 -19.71 -10.24 2.98
CA ALA A 106 -19.06 -9.95 1.70
C ALA A 106 -18.36 -11.19 1.11
N GLY A 107 -17.70 -12.01 1.93
CA GLY A 107 -17.13 -13.29 1.50
C GLY A 107 -18.17 -14.28 1.00
N GLN A 108 -19.35 -14.33 1.64
CA GLN A 108 -20.45 -15.20 1.21
C GLN A 108 -20.99 -14.80 -0.17
N LEU A 109 -21.14 -13.50 -0.44
CA LEU A 109 -21.51 -12.99 -1.78
C LEU A 109 -20.44 -13.31 -2.85
N LEU A 110 -19.17 -13.32 -2.46
CA LEU A 110 -18.04 -13.69 -3.34
C LEU A 110 -17.89 -15.22 -3.51
N GLY A 111 -18.61 -16.05 -2.75
CA GLY A 111 -18.44 -17.51 -2.73
C GLY A 111 -17.12 -17.99 -2.11
N ALA A 112 -16.37 -17.10 -1.46
CA ALA A 112 -15.08 -17.43 -0.87
C ALA A 112 -15.26 -18.23 0.44
N GLY A 113 -14.52 -19.32 0.62
CA GLY A 113 -14.48 -20.01 1.92
C GLY A 113 -13.54 -19.33 2.93
N LYS A 114 -12.56 -18.56 2.44
CA LYS A 114 -11.57 -17.83 3.25
C LYS A 114 -11.50 -16.35 2.88
N ILE A 115 -11.16 -15.51 3.86
CA ILE A 115 -10.86 -14.10 3.66
C ILE A 115 -9.55 -13.74 4.34
N ILE A 116 -8.76 -12.86 3.71
CA ILE A 116 -7.77 -12.04 4.40
C ILE A 116 -8.30 -10.61 4.54
N ALA A 117 -8.39 -10.19 5.80
CA ALA A 117 -8.49 -8.80 6.20
C ALA A 117 -7.14 -8.35 6.75
N GLY A 118 -6.81 -7.06 6.63
CA GLY A 118 -5.57 -6.53 7.17
C GLY A 118 -5.67 -5.06 7.52
N SER A 119 -4.88 -4.64 8.49
CA SER A 119 -4.79 -3.24 8.90
C SER A 119 -3.33 -2.84 9.15
N VAL A 120 -3.04 -1.57 8.91
CA VAL A 120 -1.80 -0.91 9.29
C VAL A 120 -2.12 0.24 10.25
N SER A 121 -1.43 0.26 11.39
CA SER A 121 -1.50 1.36 12.35
C SER A 121 -0.13 1.96 12.60
N LEU A 122 -0.09 3.23 12.99
CA LEU A 122 1.14 3.95 13.33
C LEU A 122 1.06 4.42 14.78
N VAL A 123 1.91 3.84 15.63
CA VAL A 123 2.04 4.20 17.05
C VAL A 123 3.41 4.83 17.25
N GLY A 124 3.43 6.15 17.48
CA GLY A 124 4.67 6.93 17.54
C GLY A 124 5.38 6.98 16.18
N LYS A 125 6.39 6.12 15.99
CA LYS A 125 7.11 5.90 14.72
C LYS A 125 7.01 4.47 14.20
N THR A 126 6.47 3.56 15.00
CA THR A 126 6.39 2.14 14.67
C THR A 126 5.10 1.87 13.93
N TYR A 127 5.22 1.29 12.74
CA TYR A 127 4.10 0.74 12.00
C TYR A 127 3.83 -0.69 12.46
N TYR A 128 2.58 -1.00 12.75
CA TYR A 128 2.08 -2.35 13.01
C TYR A 128 1.25 -2.77 11.81
N LEU A 129 1.65 -3.83 11.11
CA LEU A 129 0.88 -4.42 10.03
C LEU A 129 0.36 -5.78 10.48
N THR A 130 -0.97 -5.90 10.56
CA THR A 130 -1.67 -7.08 11.09
C THR A 130 -2.53 -7.67 9.98
N LEU A 131 -2.40 -8.98 9.72
CA LEU A 131 -3.27 -9.73 8.79
C LEU A 131 -4.03 -10.82 9.55
N SER A 132 -5.32 -10.98 9.24
CA SER A 132 -6.22 -11.97 9.83
C SER A 132 -6.81 -12.86 8.75
N LEU A 133 -6.62 -14.17 8.89
CA LEU A 133 -7.28 -15.20 8.07
C LEU A 133 -8.61 -15.58 8.72
N ILE A 134 -9.71 -15.39 8.00
CA ILE A 134 -11.08 -15.58 8.49
C ILE A 134 -11.77 -16.69 7.71
N ASN A 135 -12.43 -17.59 8.42
CA ASN A 135 -13.31 -18.62 7.90
C ASN A 135 -14.71 -18.04 7.64
N VAL A 136 -15.19 -18.10 6.39
CA VAL A 136 -16.44 -17.44 5.97
C VAL A 136 -17.70 -18.20 6.40
N GLU A 137 -17.61 -19.51 6.59
CA GLU A 137 -18.73 -20.33 7.05
C GLU A 137 -19.03 -20.10 8.54
N THR A 138 -17.96 -20.04 9.36
CA THR A 138 -18.07 -19.94 10.83
C THR A 138 -17.91 -18.52 11.37
N GLY A 139 -17.42 -17.58 10.56
CA GLY A 139 -17.07 -16.22 10.96
C GLY A 139 -15.86 -16.13 11.91
N LYS A 140 -15.15 -17.23 12.15
CA LYS A 140 -14.01 -17.28 13.09
C LYS A 140 -12.70 -16.89 12.41
N ILE A 141 -11.85 -16.18 13.16
CA ILE A 141 -10.45 -15.97 12.79
C ILE A 141 -9.71 -17.30 13.01
N GLU A 142 -9.07 -17.83 11.96
CA GLU A 142 -8.30 -19.08 12.01
C GLU A 142 -6.83 -18.83 12.32
N ASN A 143 -6.27 -17.71 11.85
CA ASN A 143 -4.89 -17.32 12.10
C ASN A 143 -4.74 -15.80 12.07
N VAL A 144 -3.79 -15.27 12.84
CA VAL A 144 -3.40 -13.85 12.84
C VAL A 144 -1.89 -13.76 12.75
N SER A 145 -1.39 -12.89 11.88
CA SER A 145 0.04 -12.60 11.75
C SER A 145 0.26 -11.11 11.89
N GLU A 146 1.20 -10.73 12.76
CA GLU A 146 1.64 -9.35 12.96
C GLU A 146 3.16 -9.23 12.80
N ASP A 147 3.58 -8.06 12.31
CA ASP A 147 4.95 -7.65 12.02
C ASP A 147 5.03 -6.14 12.24
N GLU A 148 5.96 -5.71 13.10
CA GLU A 148 6.16 -4.30 13.48
C GLU A 148 7.45 -3.75 12.87
N CYS A 149 7.48 -2.47 12.53
CA CYS A 149 8.71 -1.82 12.08
C CYS A 149 8.79 -0.34 12.45
N GLU A 150 9.94 0.12 12.93
CA GLU A 150 10.36 1.52 12.78
C GLU A 150 10.98 1.69 11.38
N CYS A 151 10.18 1.46 10.34
CA CYS A 151 10.60 1.54 8.93
C CYS A 151 9.81 2.59 8.15
N ARG A 152 10.18 2.86 6.89
CA ARG A 152 9.36 3.72 6.04
C ARG A 152 8.07 2.98 5.67
N VAL A 153 7.01 3.74 5.41
CA VAL A 153 5.76 3.24 4.82
C VAL A 153 6.02 2.28 3.64
N ASP A 154 6.94 2.64 2.74
CA ASP A 154 7.30 1.85 1.56
C ASP A 154 7.87 0.46 1.91
N ASP A 155 8.53 0.33 3.07
CA ASP A 155 9.13 -0.92 3.54
C ASP A 155 8.10 -1.91 4.10
N LEU A 156 6.87 -1.45 4.43
CA LEU A 156 5.76 -2.33 4.81
C LEU A 156 5.38 -3.32 3.72
N ILE A 157 5.71 -3.02 2.45
CA ILE A 157 5.61 -3.98 1.35
C ILE A 157 6.44 -5.23 1.67
N LYS A 158 7.62 -5.12 2.30
CA LYS A 158 8.44 -6.28 2.72
C LYS A 158 7.79 -7.03 3.88
N SER A 159 7.24 -6.30 4.87
CA SER A 159 6.49 -6.86 5.99
C SER A 159 5.30 -7.68 5.51
N SER A 160 4.51 -7.15 4.56
CA SER A 160 3.36 -7.85 3.96
C SER A 160 3.72 -9.24 3.41
N LYS A 161 4.93 -9.41 2.84
CA LYS A 161 5.38 -10.71 2.31
C LYS A 161 5.73 -11.71 3.41
N ARG A 162 6.38 -11.25 4.48
CA ARG A 162 6.69 -12.08 5.65
C ARG A 162 5.40 -12.53 6.34
N LEU A 163 4.46 -11.60 6.49
CA LEU A 163 3.15 -11.85 7.08
C LEU A 163 2.36 -12.90 6.31
N VAL A 164 2.22 -12.78 4.98
CA VAL A 164 1.51 -13.81 4.19
C VAL A 164 2.13 -15.19 4.39
N LYS A 165 3.47 -15.32 4.39
CA LYS A 165 4.13 -16.61 4.64
C LYS A 165 3.85 -17.16 6.05
N LYS A 166 3.97 -16.32 7.08
CA LYS A 166 3.64 -16.65 8.49
C LYS A 166 2.18 -17.07 8.66
N LEU A 167 1.25 -16.35 8.02
CA LEU A 167 -0.19 -16.60 8.03
C LEU A 167 -0.56 -17.92 7.34
N LEU A 168 0.18 -18.28 6.28
CA LEU A 168 0.06 -19.54 5.54
C LEU A 168 0.81 -20.73 6.20
N GLY A 169 1.35 -20.54 7.41
CA GLY A 169 2.05 -21.60 8.17
C GLY A 169 3.44 -21.98 7.64
N GLU A 170 4.08 -21.12 6.83
CA GLU A 170 5.47 -21.32 6.41
C GLU A 170 6.44 -20.76 7.47
N SER A 171 7.46 -21.56 7.83
CA SER A 171 8.50 -21.15 8.76
C SER A 171 9.41 -20.09 8.15
N VAL A 172 9.07 -18.82 8.41
CA VAL A 172 9.95 -17.67 8.14
C VAL A 172 11.03 -17.62 9.23
N PRO A 173 12.32 -17.42 8.90
CA PRO A 173 13.33 -17.11 9.90
C PRO A 173 12.92 -15.85 10.67
N GLU A 174 12.79 -15.98 11.99
CA GLU A 174 12.26 -14.94 12.86
C GLU A 174 13.19 -13.73 12.85
N ALA A 175 12.66 -12.56 12.45
CA ALA A 175 13.35 -11.29 12.64
C ALA A 175 13.36 -10.97 14.14
N PRO A 176 14.46 -10.43 14.69
CA PRO A 176 14.70 -10.47 16.13
C PRO A 176 13.71 -9.62 16.92
N THR A 177 12.93 -10.28 17.77
CA THR A 177 12.06 -9.68 18.79
C THR A 177 12.89 -8.79 19.72
N ILE A 178 12.61 -7.48 19.72
CA ILE A 178 13.28 -6.54 20.63
C ILE A 178 12.68 -6.70 22.04
N THR A 179 13.19 -7.67 22.80
CA THR A 179 12.98 -7.70 24.24
C THR A 179 13.94 -6.71 24.89
N ALA A 180 13.40 -5.67 25.53
CA ALA A 180 14.20 -4.63 26.15
C ALA A 180 15.04 -5.17 27.33
N SER A 181 16.35 -5.28 27.13
CA SER A 181 17.34 -5.24 28.21
C SER A 181 18.65 -4.71 27.64
N GLY A 182 19.14 -3.60 28.16
CA GLY A 182 20.29 -2.92 27.59
C GLY A 182 21.62 -3.56 27.99
N LYS A 183 22.58 -3.55 27.05
CA LYS A 183 23.90 -2.98 27.33
C LYS A 183 24.56 -2.50 26.04
N ARG A 184 25.34 -1.45 26.23
CA ARG A 184 26.10 -0.70 25.22
C ARG A 184 27.45 -1.39 25.05
N GLU A 185 27.85 -1.67 23.82
CA GLU A 185 29.25 -1.87 23.47
C GLU A 185 29.48 -1.42 22.02
N GLU A 186 30.64 -0.83 21.76
CA GLU A 186 30.86 0.13 20.68
C GLU A 186 32.25 -0.08 20.05
N GLN A 187 32.29 -0.27 18.72
CA GLN A 187 33.49 -0.27 17.84
C GLN A 187 34.47 -1.48 18.07
N GLU A 188 35.25 -2.01 17.13
CA GLU A 188 35.90 -1.58 15.87
C GLU A 188 35.96 -2.77 14.85
N LYS A 189 36.44 -2.75 13.57
CA LYS A 189 37.03 -1.74 12.65
C LYS A 189 36.86 -2.20 11.16
N ILE A 190 36.78 -1.23 10.24
CA ILE A 190 37.21 -1.20 8.81
C ILE A 190 36.82 -2.35 7.84
N ALA A 191 35.87 -2.02 6.95
CA ALA A 191 36.06 -2.14 5.51
C ALA A 191 35.65 -0.80 4.85
N THR A 192 36.32 -0.39 3.77
CA THR A 192 36.16 0.93 3.14
C THR A 192 34.92 1.00 2.24
N GLU A 193 33.74 1.18 2.81
CA GLU A 193 32.52 1.45 2.03
C GLU A 193 32.56 2.87 1.46
N ARG A 194 32.42 3.00 0.13
CA ARG A 194 32.38 4.30 -0.56
C ARG A 194 31.23 5.18 -0.07
N PHE A 195 30.11 4.53 0.25
CA PHE A 195 28.83 5.15 0.57
C PHE A 195 28.44 4.89 2.02
N THR A 196 28.30 5.95 2.82
CA THR A 196 27.87 5.84 4.22
C THR A 196 26.48 6.43 4.40
N PHE A 197 25.51 5.63 4.85
CA PHE A 197 24.16 6.14 5.17
C PHE A 197 24.07 6.66 6.60
N LYS A 198 23.69 7.92 6.78
CA LYS A 198 23.42 8.50 8.09
C LYS A 198 22.40 9.62 8.00
N ASN A 199 21.42 9.62 8.90
CA ASN A 199 20.41 10.69 9.04
C ASN A 199 19.67 11.02 7.72
N GLY A 200 19.34 10.01 6.91
CA GLY A 200 18.66 10.20 5.62
C GLY A 200 19.56 10.64 4.45
N ILE A 201 20.86 10.78 4.68
CA ILE A 201 21.85 11.18 3.66
C ILE A 201 22.85 10.05 3.42
N ILE A 202 23.23 9.88 2.15
CA ILE A 202 24.29 9.01 1.70
C ILE A 202 25.52 9.89 1.45
N GLU A 203 26.60 9.67 2.19
CA GLU A 203 27.88 10.35 1.91
C GLU A 203 28.68 9.53 0.89
N ASP A 204 29.01 10.12 -0.27
CA ASP A 204 29.95 9.54 -1.23
C ASP A 204 31.36 10.07 -0.95
N SER A 205 32.16 9.25 -0.30
CA SER A 205 33.55 9.55 0.06
C SER A 205 34.48 9.71 -1.16
N LYS A 206 34.13 9.13 -2.31
CA LYS A 206 34.95 9.20 -3.54
C LYS A 206 34.74 10.50 -4.31
N LEU A 207 33.50 11.00 -4.34
CA LEU A 207 33.15 12.23 -5.09
C LEU A 207 33.03 13.49 -4.21
N ALA A 208 33.14 13.35 -2.88
CA ALA A 208 32.80 14.42 -1.93
C ALA A 208 31.39 14.99 -2.17
N LEU A 209 30.44 14.08 -2.44
CA LEU A 209 29.03 14.41 -2.63
C LEU A 209 28.19 13.86 -1.48
N GLN A 210 27.02 14.47 -1.29
CA GLN A 210 25.94 13.96 -0.46
C GLN A 210 24.74 13.70 -1.34
N TRP A 211 24.03 12.60 -1.09
CA TRP A 211 22.85 12.19 -1.82
C TRP A 211 21.68 11.89 -0.87
N VAL A 212 20.46 11.98 -1.38
CA VAL A 212 19.25 11.46 -0.72
C VAL A 212 18.80 10.21 -1.50
N PRO A 213 18.39 9.12 -0.82
CA PRO A 213 17.82 7.95 -1.51
C PRO A 213 16.67 8.33 -2.43
N ALA A 214 16.55 7.64 -3.57
CA ALA A 214 15.48 7.89 -4.52
C ALA A 214 14.09 7.62 -3.88
N PRO A 215 13.09 8.47 -4.15
CA PRO A 215 11.73 8.22 -3.70
C PRO A 215 11.12 7.01 -4.42
N SER A 216 10.09 6.43 -3.81
CA SER A 216 9.37 5.26 -4.32
C SER A 216 8.46 5.58 -5.50
N TRP A 217 7.96 6.83 -5.57
CA TRP A 217 7.11 7.34 -6.65
C TRP A 217 7.91 7.87 -7.84
N ASP A 218 7.31 7.76 -9.01
CA ASP A 218 7.84 8.29 -10.27
C ASP A 218 7.39 9.75 -10.46
N MET A 219 8.13 10.51 -11.27
CA MET A 219 7.89 11.92 -11.54
C MET A 219 8.49 12.36 -12.88
N ASN A 220 7.93 13.43 -13.45
CA ASN A 220 8.48 14.08 -14.63
C ASN A 220 9.67 15.01 -14.26
N HIS A 221 10.35 15.57 -15.26
CA HIS A 221 11.58 16.36 -15.05
C HIS A 221 11.32 17.68 -14.31
N TYR A 222 10.17 18.31 -14.52
CA TYR A 222 9.78 19.54 -13.82
C TYR A 222 9.48 19.26 -12.35
N GLU A 223 8.70 18.22 -12.07
CA GLU A 223 8.42 17.73 -10.70
C GLU A 223 9.71 17.34 -9.96
N ALA A 224 10.64 16.68 -10.64
CA ALA A 224 11.96 16.36 -10.09
C ALA A 224 12.76 17.63 -9.74
N GLY A 225 12.73 18.65 -10.61
CA GLY A 225 13.34 19.95 -10.37
C GLY A 225 12.72 20.69 -9.18
N GLU A 226 11.40 20.72 -9.06
CA GLU A 226 10.70 21.30 -7.90
C GLU A 226 11.00 20.54 -6.61
N TYR A 227 10.99 19.20 -6.66
CA TYR A 227 11.22 18.34 -5.50
C TYR A 227 12.60 18.61 -4.87
N VAL A 228 13.67 18.65 -5.68
CA VAL A 228 15.03 18.92 -5.14
C VAL A 228 15.16 20.34 -4.60
N GLN A 229 14.51 21.34 -5.21
CA GLN A 229 14.54 22.72 -4.72
C GLN A 229 13.78 22.91 -3.40
N LYS A 230 12.63 22.24 -3.25
CA LYS A 230 11.79 22.30 -2.04
C LYS A 230 12.33 21.43 -0.89
N LEU A 231 13.25 20.50 -1.17
CA LEU A 231 13.82 19.61 -0.17
C LEU A 231 14.72 20.38 0.82
N SER A 232 14.27 20.52 2.07
CA SER A 232 14.98 21.23 3.14
C SER A 232 15.91 20.36 3.99
N LEU A 233 15.98 19.05 3.71
CA LEU A 233 16.77 18.06 4.48
C LEU A 233 18.21 18.52 4.71
N ASN A 234 18.63 18.53 5.98
CA ASN A 234 19.91 19.06 6.49
C ASN A 234 20.32 20.40 5.84
N GLY A 235 19.39 21.36 5.79
CA GLY A 235 19.63 22.71 5.30
C GLY A 235 19.68 22.85 3.78
N GLY A 236 19.02 21.95 3.04
CA GLY A 236 18.71 22.09 1.61
C GLY A 236 19.92 22.20 0.67
N GLY A 237 19.74 22.90 -0.44
CA GLY A 237 20.75 23.02 -1.51
C GLY A 237 20.89 21.77 -2.38
N TRP A 238 19.83 20.95 -2.45
CA TRP A 238 19.79 19.77 -3.31
C TRP A 238 19.49 20.17 -4.75
N ARG A 239 20.08 19.44 -5.70
CA ARG A 239 19.87 19.59 -7.14
C ARG A 239 19.65 18.23 -7.80
N LEU A 240 19.25 18.27 -9.06
CA LEU A 240 19.35 17.10 -9.94
C LEU A 240 20.83 16.72 -10.14
N PRO A 241 21.13 15.43 -10.27
CA PRO A 241 22.48 14.95 -10.56
C PRO A 241 22.82 15.16 -12.04
N THR A 242 24.12 15.21 -12.35
CA THR A 242 24.61 15.14 -13.73
C THR A 242 24.67 13.69 -14.21
N ARG A 243 24.72 13.49 -15.53
CA ARG A 243 24.99 12.19 -16.16
C ARG A 243 26.26 11.55 -15.63
N ALA A 244 27.34 12.33 -15.50
CA ALA A 244 28.63 11.84 -15.01
C ALA A 244 28.55 11.32 -13.56
N GLU A 245 27.83 12.04 -12.69
CA GLU A 245 27.61 11.62 -11.31
C GLU A 245 26.81 10.31 -11.25
N LEU A 246 25.69 10.20 -11.96
CA LEU A 246 24.88 8.96 -12.01
C LEU A 246 25.65 7.77 -12.61
N LYS A 247 26.36 8.00 -13.71
CA LYS A 247 27.21 6.98 -14.37
C LYS A 247 28.30 6.44 -13.44
N SER A 248 28.77 7.26 -12.49
CA SER A 248 29.74 6.83 -11.47
C SER A 248 29.15 5.92 -10.38
N LEU A 249 27.82 5.90 -10.23
CA LEU A 249 27.11 5.03 -9.28
C LEU A 249 26.76 3.66 -9.86
N TYR A 250 26.79 3.54 -11.19
CA TYR A 250 26.46 2.30 -11.90
C TYR A 250 27.53 1.23 -11.66
N ASP A 251 27.11 0.11 -11.09
CA ASP A 251 27.91 -1.07 -10.83
C ASP A 251 27.08 -2.33 -11.06
N LYS A 252 27.26 -2.97 -12.22
CA LYS A 252 26.57 -4.19 -12.64
C LYS A 252 26.75 -5.40 -11.70
N SER A 253 27.67 -5.34 -10.73
CA SER A 253 27.84 -6.40 -9.72
C SER A 253 26.86 -6.27 -8.55
N LYS A 254 26.22 -5.10 -8.38
CA LYS A 254 25.31 -4.80 -7.28
C LYS A 254 23.84 -5.12 -7.65
N PRO A 255 22.99 -5.51 -6.68
CA PRO A 255 21.55 -5.65 -6.92
C PRO A 255 20.92 -4.35 -7.41
N GLY A 256 20.29 -4.37 -8.59
CA GLY A 256 19.76 -3.15 -9.22
C GLY A 256 20.83 -2.27 -9.87
N ASN A 257 22.05 -2.78 -10.05
CA ASN A 257 23.19 -2.14 -10.69
C ASN A 257 23.66 -0.81 -10.06
N ALA A 258 23.36 -0.59 -8.78
CA ALA A 258 23.89 0.49 -7.96
C ALA A 258 23.96 0.02 -6.51
N ASP A 259 24.62 0.77 -5.62
CA ASP A 259 24.53 0.44 -4.21
C ASP A 259 23.09 0.57 -3.70
N THR A 260 22.61 -0.43 -2.96
CA THR A 260 21.21 -0.53 -2.52
C THR A 260 20.77 0.65 -1.66
N VAL A 261 21.72 1.33 -1.01
CA VAL A 261 21.48 2.55 -0.22
C VAL A 261 20.80 3.67 -1.03
N PHE A 262 21.04 3.73 -2.34
CA PHE A 262 20.45 4.74 -3.21
C PHE A 262 18.95 4.50 -3.50
N GLY A 263 18.42 3.30 -3.26
CA GLY A 263 17.00 2.98 -3.50
C GLY A 263 16.53 3.05 -4.96
N VAL A 264 17.46 3.21 -5.93
CA VAL A 264 17.12 3.42 -7.34
C VAL A 264 16.56 2.14 -7.99
N GLY A 265 17.23 1.01 -7.81
CA GLY A 265 16.86 -0.25 -8.46
C GLY A 265 17.03 -0.21 -9.98
N ASP A 266 16.18 -0.92 -10.71
CA ASP A 266 16.20 -1.08 -12.17
C ASP A 266 15.64 0.14 -12.94
N LYS A 267 15.66 1.34 -12.35
CA LYS A 267 14.86 2.50 -12.79
C LYS A 267 15.63 3.55 -13.59
N TRP A 268 14.88 4.47 -14.18
CA TRP A 268 15.39 5.65 -14.89
C TRP A 268 15.55 6.79 -13.89
N VAL A 269 16.63 7.56 -13.95
CA VAL A 269 16.85 8.72 -13.05
C VAL A 269 17.14 9.96 -13.87
N TRP A 270 16.37 11.02 -13.65
CA TRP A 270 16.54 12.31 -14.31
C TRP A 270 17.87 12.99 -13.94
N THR A 271 18.43 13.71 -14.91
CA THR A 271 19.62 14.55 -14.71
C THR A 271 19.31 16.04 -14.84
N SER A 272 20.24 16.89 -14.42
CA SER A 272 20.18 18.35 -14.62
C SER A 272 20.35 18.79 -16.08
N GLU A 273 20.84 17.91 -16.96
CA GLU A 273 21.22 18.26 -18.32
C GLU A 273 20.02 18.22 -19.28
N LEU A 274 19.83 19.32 -20.01
CA LEU A 274 18.75 19.50 -20.98
C LEU A 274 19.22 19.27 -22.40
N ASP A 275 18.27 18.93 -23.28
CA ASP A 275 18.43 18.96 -24.74
C ASP A 275 17.31 19.83 -25.33
N GLY A 276 17.69 21.01 -25.83
CA GLY A 276 16.73 22.07 -26.15
C GLY A 276 15.87 22.49 -24.94
N SER A 277 14.65 22.95 -25.21
CA SER A 277 13.68 23.36 -24.18
C SER A 277 12.82 22.19 -23.67
N SER A 278 12.55 21.21 -24.53
CA SER A 278 11.53 20.17 -24.31
C SER A 278 12.07 18.85 -23.76
N ASN A 279 13.36 18.54 -23.91
CA ASN A 279 13.94 17.25 -23.51
C ASN A 279 14.92 17.40 -22.34
N ALA A 280 15.10 16.31 -21.59
CA ALA A 280 16.14 16.17 -20.58
C ALA A 280 16.79 14.79 -20.67
N TRP A 281 18.03 14.72 -20.19
CA TRP A 281 18.79 13.48 -20.09
C TRP A 281 18.40 12.69 -18.83
N TYR A 282 18.44 11.37 -18.94
CA TYR A 282 18.31 10.44 -17.83
C TYR A 282 19.34 9.30 -17.93
N PHE A 283 19.63 8.67 -16.80
CA PHE A 283 20.42 7.45 -16.73
C PHE A 283 19.50 6.26 -16.42
N TYR A 284 19.63 5.15 -17.17
CA TYR A 284 18.88 3.92 -16.93
C TYR A 284 19.72 2.92 -16.16
N PHE A 285 19.39 2.65 -14.90
CA PHE A 285 20.19 1.77 -14.06
C PHE A 285 20.12 0.29 -14.45
N ALA A 286 19.00 -0.23 -15.00
CA ALA A 286 18.99 -1.65 -15.42
C ALA A 286 19.96 -1.94 -16.60
N GLY A 287 20.16 -0.97 -17.50
CA GLY A 287 20.98 -1.11 -18.71
C GLY A 287 22.31 -0.35 -18.71
N GLY A 288 22.59 0.51 -17.72
CA GLY A 288 23.79 1.36 -17.67
C GLY A 288 23.88 2.42 -18.77
N SER A 289 22.74 2.86 -19.33
CA SER A 289 22.70 3.69 -20.54
C SER A 289 22.13 5.09 -20.30
N GLU A 290 22.76 6.09 -20.92
CA GLU A 290 22.30 7.48 -20.97
C GLU A 290 21.40 7.72 -22.19
N ARG A 291 20.23 8.34 -21.99
CA ARG A 291 19.27 8.66 -23.07
C ARG A 291 18.52 9.95 -22.77
N MET A 292 17.76 10.44 -23.75
CA MET A 292 16.89 11.61 -23.65
C MET A 292 15.42 11.22 -23.74
N ASN A 293 14.54 11.99 -23.11
CA ASN A 293 13.09 11.94 -23.30
C ASN A 293 12.50 13.35 -23.05
N ALA A 294 11.24 13.55 -23.45
CA ALA A 294 10.48 14.73 -23.11
C ALA A 294 10.45 14.96 -21.59
N ARG A 295 10.57 16.22 -21.18
CA ARG A 295 10.58 16.64 -19.76
C ARG A 295 9.26 16.39 -19.03
N ALA A 296 8.16 16.36 -19.78
CA ALA A 296 6.83 15.95 -19.34
C ALA A 296 6.28 14.91 -20.35
N PRO A 297 6.67 13.62 -20.24
CA PRO A 297 6.17 12.59 -21.13
C PRO A 297 4.72 12.25 -20.78
N SER A 298 3.93 11.83 -21.76
CA SER A 298 2.52 11.42 -21.56
C SER A 298 2.36 10.20 -20.64
N TYR A 299 3.43 9.41 -20.47
CA TYR A 299 3.52 8.32 -19.51
C TYR A 299 4.88 8.39 -18.80
N TYR A 300 4.88 8.46 -17.47
CA TYR A 300 6.07 8.73 -16.64
C TYR A 300 6.62 7.49 -15.91
N TYR A 301 6.26 6.28 -16.36
CA TYR A 301 6.61 5.02 -15.72
C TYR A 301 8.12 4.88 -15.43
N GLY A 302 8.46 4.73 -14.14
CA GLY A 302 9.78 4.44 -13.60
C GLY A 302 10.79 5.59 -13.60
N TYR A 303 10.41 6.82 -13.93
CA TYR A 303 11.33 7.96 -13.90
C TYR A 303 11.43 8.55 -12.49
N ARG A 304 12.62 8.47 -11.90
CA ARG A 304 12.92 8.90 -10.54
C ARG A 304 13.87 10.08 -10.49
N VAL A 305 14.07 10.58 -9.29
CA VAL A 305 15.08 11.60 -8.96
C VAL A 305 16.03 11.04 -7.91
N LEU A 306 17.30 11.44 -7.95
CA LEU A 306 18.28 11.14 -6.92
C LEU A 306 18.93 12.46 -6.47
N PRO A 307 18.35 13.15 -5.47
CA PRO A 307 18.80 14.48 -5.06
C PRO A 307 20.26 14.43 -4.61
N VAL A 308 21.08 15.34 -5.15
CA VAL A 308 22.52 15.42 -4.84
C VAL A 308 22.94 16.84 -4.49
N ARG A 309 23.99 16.98 -3.69
CA ARG A 309 24.69 18.25 -3.42
C ARG A 309 26.15 17.99 -3.10
N SER A 310 26.99 19.01 -3.17
CA SER A 310 28.36 18.94 -2.67
C SER A 310 28.37 18.70 -1.16
N ARG A 311 29.31 17.88 -0.68
CA ARG A 311 29.57 17.74 0.76
C ARG A 311 29.98 19.11 1.34
N ARG A 312 29.45 19.43 2.51
CA ARG A 312 29.85 20.59 3.32
C ARG A 312 30.97 20.20 4.28
#